data_AF-A0A5D2RB40-F1
#
_entry.id   AF-A0A5D2RB40-F1
#
_cell.length_a   1.000
_cell.length_b   1.000
_cell.length_c   1.000
_cell.angle_alpha   90.00
_cell.angle_beta   90.00
_cell.angle_gamma   90.00
#
_symmetry.space_group_name_H-M   'P 1'
#
loop_
_entity.id
_entity.type
_entity.pdbx_description
1 polymer ?
#
loop_
_entity_poly.entity_id
_entity_poly.type
_entity_poly.pdbx_seq_one_letter_code
_entity_poly.pdbx_strand_id
1 'polypeptide(L)' 'MKTWLICFALISMVVVQVDAAAASGVSYIHPGVLDPCKRPGGLHSGCHPNPKSAPTQADTYNRGCSRHHRCRQ' A
#
# COMPACT_ATOMS: atom_id res chain seq x y z
N MET A 1 -5.98 37.79 28.21
CA MET A 1 -6.53 36.42 28.27
C MET A 1 -7.51 36.11 27.12
N LYS A 2 -8.50 36.97 26.82
CA LYS A 2 -9.49 36.74 25.74
C LYS A 2 -8.86 36.62 24.33
N THR A 3 -7.90 37.49 24.01
CA THR A 3 -7.22 37.54 22.71
C THR A 3 -6.37 36.29 22.43
N TRP A 4 -5.74 35.73 23.46
CA TRP A 4 -4.93 34.51 23.34
C TRP A 4 -5.78 33.29 23.00
N LEU A 5 -6.98 33.17 23.59
CA LEU A 5 -7.91 32.09 23.27
C LEU A 5 -8.38 32.15 21.82
N ILE A 6 -8.59 33.36 21.29
CA ILE A 6 -8.96 33.57 19.88
C ILE A 6 -7.79 33.14 18.97
N CYS A 7 -6.55 33.52 19.30
CA CYS A 7 -5.38 33.09 18.55
C CYS A 7 -5.21 31.57 18.54
N PHE A 8 -5.36 30.91 19.69
CA PHE A 8 -5.29 29.44 19.77
C PHE A 8 -6.38 28.76 18.93
N ALA A 9 -7.61 29.29 18.94
CA ALA A 9 -8.71 28.76 18.14
C ALA A 9 -8.47 28.90 16.62
N LEU A 10 -7.85 29.99 16.18
CA LEU A 10 -7.50 30.18 14.77
C LEU A 10 -6.42 29.20 14.32
N ILE A 11 -5.38 29.00 15.15
CA ILE A 11 -4.28 28.06 14.85
C ILE A 11 -4.80 26.62 14.75
N SER A 12 -5.64 26.19 15.69
CA SER A 12 -6.21 24.84 15.66
C SER A 12 -7.11 24.62 14.43
N MET A 13 -7.89 25.63 14.03
CA MET A 13 -8.73 25.53 12.83
C MET A 13 -7.89 25.40 11.54
N VAL A 14 -6.73 26.06 11.47
CA VAL A 14 -5.81 25.96 10.32
C VAL A 14 -5.14 24.58 10.27
N VAL A 15 -4.65 24.06 11.40
CA VAL A 15 -3.99 22.74 11.45
C VAL A 15 -4.94 21.63 11.01
N VAL A 16 -6.19 21.63 11.48
CA VAL A 16 -7.20 20.63 11.11
C VAL A 16 -7.52 20.68 9.61
N GLN A 17 -7.56 21.86 9.00
CA GLN A 17 -7.78 22.00 7.55
C GLN A 17 -6.58 21.51 6.72
N VAL A 18 -5.36 21.75 7.18
CA VAL A 18 -4.13 21.28 6.52
C VAL A 18 -4.05 19.75 6.59
N ASP A 19 -4.37 19.13 7.73
CA ASP A 19 -4.39 17.67 7.86
C ASP A 19 -5.49 17.02 7.00
N ALA A 20 -6.68 17.63 6.94
CA ALA A 20 -7.77 17.16 6.08
C ALA A 20 -7.43 17.29 4.58
N ALA A 21 -6.75 18.37 4.19
CA ALA A 21 -6.26 18.57 2.83
C ALA A 21 -5.11 17.60 2.49
N ALA A 22 -4.20 17.36 3.43
CA ALA A 22 -3.12 16.39 3.27
C ALA A 22 -3.68 14.96 3.13
N ALA A 23 -4.68 14.59 3.95
CA ALA A 23 -5.36 13.30 3.88
C ALA A 23 -6.10 13.07 2.56
N SER A 24 -6.71 14.10 1.99
CA SER A 24 -7.39 14.03 0.69
C SER A 24 -6.43 14.09 -0.51
N GLY A 25 -5.20 14.56 -0.30
CA GLY A 25 -4.14 14.63 -1.31
C GLY A 25 -3.13 13.47 -1.28
N VAL A 26 -3.25 12.49 -0.36
CA VAL A 26 -2.31 11.36 -0.28
C VAL A 26 -2.45 10.49 -1.54
N SER A 27 -1.53 10.72 -2.48
CA SER A 27 -1.29 9.82 -3.60
C SER A 27 -0.53 8.62 -3.07
N TYR A 28 -1.24 7.58 -2.62
CA TYR A 28 -0.57 6.32 -2.26
C TYR A 28 0.21 5.81 -3.46
N ILE A 29 1.47 5.40 -3.21
CA ILE A 29 2.26 4.74 -4.25
C ILE A 29 1.43 3.56 -4.76
N HIS A 30 1.32 3.47 -6.09
CA HIS A 30 0.53 2.42 -6.72
C HIS A 30 0.97 1.06 -6.15
N PRO A 31 0.05 0.20 -5.66
CA PRO A 31 0.40 -1.03 -4.95
C PRO A 31 1.26 -1.96 -5.82
N GLY A 32 1.08 -1.91 -7.14
CA GLY A 32 1.92 -2.55 -8.16
C GLY A 32 3.43 -2.22 -8.12
N VAL A 33 3.83 -1.10 -7.50
CA VAL A 33 5.24 -0.72 -7.30
C VAL A 33 5.85 -1.54 -6.17
N LEU A 34 5.10 -1.75 -5.10
CA LEU A 34 5.52 -2.57 -3.97
C LEU A 34 5.36 -4.06 -4.30
N ASP A 35 4.30 -4.40 -5.01
CA ASP A 35 3.92 -5.76 -5.34
C ASP A 35 3.70 -5.96 -6.84
N PRO A 36 4.66 -6.58 -7.56
CA PRO A 36 4.54 -6.84 -8.99
C PRO A 36 3.25 -7.59 -9.36
N CYS A 37 2.73 -8.45 -8.48
CA CYS A 37 1.47 -9.17 -8.71
C CYS A 37 0.22 -8.28 -8.66
N LYS A 38 0.32 -7.09 -8.05
CA LYS A 38 -0.75 -6.08 -8.00
C LYS A 38 -0.61 -5.03 -9.10
N ARG A 39 0.31 -5.21 -10.05
CA ARG A 39 0.46 -4.30 -11.19
C ARG A 39 -0.76 -4.42 -12.11
N PRO A 40 -1.31 -3.31 -12.64
CA PRO A 40 -2.37 -3.36 -13.64
C PRO A 40 -1.86 -4.07 -14.91
N GLY A 41 -2.78 -4.70 -15.66
CA GLY A 41 -2.45 -5.44 -16.87
C GLY A 41 -2.75 -6.94 -16.83
N GLY A 42 -3.43 -7.43 -15.79
CA GLY A 42 -3.87 -8.83 -15.69
C GLY A 42 -2.97 -9.69 -14.82
N LEU A 43 -3.09 -11.02 -14.96
CA LEU A 43 -2.30 -11.98 -14.19
C LEU A 43 -0.86 -12.00 -14.72
N HIS A 44 0.09 -11.65 -13.84
CA HIS A 44 1.50 -11.66 -14.19
C HIS A 44 2.09 -13.06 -14.01
N SER A 45 3.12 -13.38 -14.80
CA SER A 45 3.83 -14.66 -14.70
C SER A 45 4.37 -14.87 -13.28
N GLY A 46 4.08 -16.04 -12.69
CA GLY A 46 4.48 -16.39 -11.32
C GLY A 46 3.55 -15.87 -10.21
N CYS A 47 2.51 -15.11 -10.56
CA CYS A 47 1.50 -14.67 -9.60
C CYS A 47 0.31 -15.64 -9.57
N HIS A 48 -0.18 -15.94 -8.38
CA HIS A 48 -1.34 -16.82 -8.24
C HIS A 48 -2.64 -16.02 -8.38
N PRO A 49 -3.63 -16.50 -9.18
CA PRO A 49 -4.90 -15.78 -9.38
C PRO A 49 -5.73 -15.65 -8.10
N ASN A 50 -5.54 -16.59 -7.17
CA ASN A 50 -6.07 -16.50 -5.81
C ASN A 50 -4.96 -16.04 -4.86
N PRO A 51 -5.04 -14.84 -4.25
CA PRO A 51 -4.02 -14.35 -3.32
C PRO A 51 -4.02 -15.07 -1.95
N LYS A 52 -4.98 -15.96 -1.68
CA LYS A 52 -5.09 -16.73 -0.43
C LYS A 52 -4.72 -18.21 -0.59
N SER A 53 -4.39 -18.65 -1.80
CA SER A 53 -4.04 -20.05 -2.04
C SER A 53 -2.65 -20.37 -1.48
N ALA A 54 -2.43 -21.65 -1.17
CA ALA A 54 -1.08 -22.12 -0.92
C ALA A 54 -0.19 -21.94 -2.17
N PRO A 55 1.12 -21.68 -1.99
CA PRO A 55 2.08 -21.67 -3.08
C PRO A 55 2.00 -22.97 -3.87
N THR A 56 1.75 -22.86 -5.17
CA THR A 56 1.68 -24.01 -6.07
C THR A 56 2.99 -24.12 -6.83
N GLN A 57 3.46 -25.35 -7.05
CA GLN A 57 4.66 -25.60 -7.83
C GLN A 57 4.43 -25.22 -9.30
N ALA A 58 5.33 -24.42 -9.88
CA ALA A 58 5.18 -23.88 -11.23
C ALA A 58 5.39 -24.93 -12.35
N ASP A 59 6.24 -25.94 -12.12
CA ASP A 59 6.49 -27.06 -13.04
C ASP A 59 7.17 -28.22 -12.28
N THR A 60 7.11 -29.46 -12.75
CA THR A 60 7.70 -30.64 -12.09
C THR A 60 9.21 -30.51 -11.89
N TYR A 61 9.91 -29.80 -12.79
CA TYR A 61 11.35 -29.53 -12.70
C TYR A 61 11.69 -28.19 -12.04
N ASN A 62 10.76 -27.25 -12.03
CA ASN A 62 10.87 -26.04 -11.22
C ASN A 62 10.43 -26.39 -9.80
N ARG A 63 11.36 -26.50 -8.85
CA ARG A 63 11.08 -26.79 -7.43
C ARG A 63 10.20 -25.75 -6.71
N GLY A 64 9.58 -24.85 -7.46
CA GLY A 64 8.76 -23.76 -6.97
C GLY A 64 9.58 -22.79 -6.15
N CYS A 65 8.88 -21.96 -5.40
CA CYS A 65 9.53 -21.10 -4.44
C CYS A 65 10.00 -21.89 -3.22
N SER A 66 11.29 -21.82 -2.90
CA SER A 66 11.80 -22.33 -1.63
C SER A 66 11.86 -21.23 -0.56
N ARG A 67 11.86 -21.62 0.72
CA ARG A 67 12.03 -20.71 1.85
C ARG A 67 13.32 -19.87 1.76
N HIS A 68 14.33 -20.36 1.04
CA HIS A 68 15.57 -19.65 0.77
C HIS A 68 15.42 -18.60 -0.35
N HIS A 69 14.51 -18.81 -1.30
CA HIS A 69 14.30 -17.94 -2.45
C HIS A 69 13.36 -16.75 -2.20
N ARG A 70 12.81 -16.62 -0.98
CA ARG A 70 11.99 -15.47 -0.53
C ARG A 70 10.86 -15.06 -1.48
N CYS A 71 10.33 -15.97 -2.28
CA CYS A 71 9.21 -15.60 -3.16
C CYS A 71 7.98 -15.31 -2.30
N ARG A 72 7.19 -14.34 -2.77
CA ARG A 72 6.01 -13.88 -2.06
C ARG A 72 4.96 -14.97 -2.00
N GLN A 73 4.29 -15.04 -0.84
CA GLN A 73 3.04 -15.77 -0.64
C GLN A 73 1.96 -15.20 -1.56
#